data_AF-A0A199VP88-F1
#
_entry.id   AF-A0A199VP88-F1
#
_cell.length_a   1.000
_cell.length_b   1.000
_cell.length_c   1.000
_cell.angle_alpha   90.00
_cell.angle_beta   90.00
_cell.angle_gamma   90.00
#
_symmetry.space_group_name_H-M   'P 1'
#
loop_
_entity.id
_entity.type
_entity.pdbx_description
1 polymer ?
#
loop_
_entity_poly.entity_id
_entity_poly.type
_entity_poly.pdbx_seq_one_letter_code
_entity_poly.pdbx_strand_id
1 'polypeptide(L)'
;MDLTPFKLDIDELLDEFCEEKCTTLADMKRVWLAKKFSYIYEAKPTSNSAFFMQSLYAHSIGKLWVKDEHQHFNMLRTVRECVISDASYMASFGALSQRLGGLYCLYCLYETQPCKPCFKIYLSLGELKRLKELVIDAKENGIGVVPAVVKRMLEKTMFLFGFVDILGCSVTQRVEEIAKLQNKRARIAFDRLFANSQIESYLNMDLGAELELKTLKKMSTEYARAKELAMKEASPAAEVEDVLHINENEKTACDTVESIVEQWEAQKDDFYKQTGINRHNEIVPADAFNEIEQLLEE
;
A
#
# COMPACT_ATOMS: atom_id res chain seq x y z
N MET A 1 -34.82 -4.42 -11.40
CA MET A 1 -34.27 -5.64 -12.01
C MET A 1 -34.27 -6.69 -10.94
N ASP A 2 -34.97 -7.79 -11.16
CA ASP A 2 -34.95 -8.89 -10.21
C ASP A 2 -33.63 -9.66 -10.38
N LEU A 3 -32.85 -9.73 -9.31
CA LEU A 3 -31.55 -10.40 -9.28
C LEU A 3 -31.61 -11.73 -8.53
N THR A 4 -32.79 -12.10 -7.99
CA THR A 4 -32.95 -13.31 -7.20
C THR A 4 -32.57 -14.59 -7.94
N PRO A 5 -32.86 -14.79 -9.25
CA PRO A 5 -32.47 -16.02 -9.95
C PRO A 5 -30.94 -16.18 -10.02
N PHE A 6 -30.22 -15.11 -10.36
CA PHE A 6 -28.76 -15.14 -10.44
C PHE A 6 -28.08 -15.37 -9.09
N LYS A 7 -28.70 -14.89 -8.01
CA LYS A 7 -28.23 -15.15 -6.65
C LYS A 7 -28.45 -16.60 -6.25
N LEU A 8 -29.59 -17.19 -6.63
CA LEU A 8 -29.86 -18.61 -6.42
C LEU A 8 -28.89 -19.47 -7.23
N ASP A 9 -28.59 -19.10 -8.47
CA ASP A 9 -27.60 -19.80 -9.29
C ASP A 9 -26.22 -19.82 -8.57
N ILE A 10 -25.77 -18.67 -8.04
CA ILE A 10 -24.51 -18.60 -7.27
C ILE A 10 -24.60 -19.48 -6.02
N ASP A 11 -25.73 -19.48 -5.32
CA ASP A 11 -25.92 -20.28 -4.10
C ASP A 11 -25.86 -21.78 -4.41
N GLU A 12 -26.57 -22.24 -5.44
CA GLU A 12 -26.52 -23.63 -5.90
C GLU A 12 -25.12 -24.06 -6.35
N LEU A 13 -24.39 -23.17 -7.03
CA LEU A 13 -23.01 -23.42 -7.44
C LEU A 13 -22.10 -23.62 -6.23
N LEU A 14 -22.26 -22.79 -5.19
CA LEU A 14 -21.48 -22.87 -3.97
C LEU A 14 -21.86 -24.07 -3.11
N ASP A 15 -23.15 -24.41 -3.04
CA ASP A 15 -23.63 -25.57 -2.30
C ASP A 15 -23.07 -26.87 -2.89
N GLU A 16 -23.09 -27.03 -4.22
CA GLU A 16 -22.48 -28.20 -4.89
C GLU A 16 -20.96 -28.26 -4.66
N PHE A 17 -20.27 -27.11 -4.72
CA PHE A 17 -18.85 -27.03 -4.40
C PHE A 17 -18.56 -27.48 -2.95
N CYS A 18 -19.44 -27.15 -2.00
CA CYS A 18 -19.31 -27.55 -0.60
C CYS A 18 -19.67 -29.03 -0.37
N GLU A 19 -20.71 -29.55 -1.02
CA GLU A 19 -21.14 -30.95 -0.92
C GLU A 19 -20.04 -31.91 -1.40
N GLU A 20 -19.34 -31.56 -2.47
CA GLU A 20 -18.22 -32.32 -3.00
C GLU A 20 -16.92 -32.17 -2.17
N LYS A 21 -16.93 -31.38 -1.07
CA LYS A 21 -15.75 -31.05 -0.23
C LYS A 21 -14.57 -30.49 -1.04
N CYS A 22 -14.88 -29.71 -2.07
CA CYS A 22 -13.89 -29.14 -2.96
C CYS A 22 -13.12 -28.00 -2.26
N THR A 23 -11.81 -27.90 -2.51
CA THR A 23 -10.97 -26.85 -1.89
C THR A 23 -10.09 -26.11 -2.89
N THR A 24 -10.03 -26.59 -4.13
CA THR A 24 -9.14 -26.03 -5.14
C THR A 24 -9.91 -25.21 -6.18
N LEU A 25 -9.20 -24.27 -6.82
CA LEU A 25 -9.73 -23.53 -7.96
C LEU A 25 -10.06 -24.45 -9.16
N ALA A 26 -9.36 -25.58 -9.31
CA ALA A 26 -9.62 -26.53 -10.38
C ALA A 26 -11.00 -27.19 -10.20
N ASP A 27 -11.33 -27.56 -8.96
CA ASP A 27 -12.64 -28.11 -8.62
C ASP A 27 -13.76 -27.09 -8.89
N MET A 28 -13.57 -25.84 -8.48
CA MET A 28 -14.55 -24.78 -8.77
C MET A 28 -14.76 -24.61 -10.28
N LYS A 29 -13.69 -24.64 -11.08
CA LYS A 29 -13.81 -24.56 -12.55
C LYS A 29 -14.56 -25.77 -13.13
N ARG A 30 -14.36 -26.96 -12.57
CA ARG A 30 -15.12 -28.16 -12.97
C ARG A 30 -16.60 -27.98 -12.72
N VAL A 31 -17.00 -27.57 -11.51
CA VAL A 31 -18.40 -27.33 -11.13
C VAL A 31 -19.01 -26.20 -11.98
N TRP A 32 -18.27 -25.10 -12.17
CA TRP A 32 -18.67 -23.98 -13.04
C TRP A 32 -19.01 -24.41 -14.47
N LEU A 33 -18.18 -25.26 -15.06
CA LEU A 33 -18.39 -25.78 -16.41
C LEU A 33 -19.54 -26.80 -16.46
N ALA A 34 -19.65 -27.66 -15.44
CA ALA A 34 -20.70 -28.67 -15.37
C ALA A 34 -22.11 -28.04 -15.30
N LYS A 35 -22.27 -26.99 -14.48
CA LYS A 35 -23.50 -26.20 -14.38
C LYS A 35 -23.73 -25.25 -15.54
N LYS A 36 -22.78 -25.16 -16.49
CA LYS A 36 -22.79 -24.21 -17.61
C LYS A 36 -22.98 -22.77 -17.13
N PHE A 37 -22.35 -22.44 -16.01
CA PHE A 37 -22.53 -21.16 -15.31
C PHE A 37 -22.07 -19.94 -16.14
N SER A 38 -21.27 -20.17 -17.18
CA SER A 38 -20.94 -19.18 -18.20
C SER A 38 -22.18 -18.54 -18.86
N TYR A 39 -23.34 -19.20 -18.82
CA TYR A 39 -24.61 -18.67 -19.32
C TYR A 39 -25.31 -17.70 -18.37
N ILE A 40 -24.78 -17.46 -17.16
CA ILE A 40 -25.30 -16.44 -16.23
C ILE A 40 -25.36 -15.05 -16.89
N TYR A 41 -24.54 -14.83 -17.92
CA TYR A 41 -24.50 -13.59 -18.68
C TYR A 41 -25.41 -13.54 -19.91
N GLU A 42 -26.04 -14.65 -20.32
CA GLU A 42 -26.97 -14.64 -21.47
C GLU A 42 -28.25 -13.87 -21.14
N ALA A 43 -28.73 -14.01 -19.90
CA ALA A 43 -29.85 -13.25 -19.37
C ALA A 43 -29.44 -11.86 -18.84
N LYS A 44 -28.23 -11.36 -19.19
CA LYS A 44 -27.77 -10.07 -18.70
C LYS A 44 -28.71 -8.95 -19.18
N PRO A 45 -28.93 -7.92 -18.35
CA PRO A 45 -29.72 -6.78 -18.74
C PRO A 45 -29.03 -5.94 -19.82
N THR A 46 -29.82 -5.37 -20.74
CA THR A 46 -29.32 -4.46 -21.77
C THR A 46 -28.96 -3.08 -21.23
N SER A 47 -29.57 -2.66 -20.12
CA SER A 47 -29.27 -1.43 -19.39
C SER A 47 -28.70 -1.73 -17.99
N ASN A 48 -27.89 -0.82 -17.46
CA ASN A 48 -27.35 -0.90 -16.10
C ASN A 48 -26.49 -2.16 -15.80
N SER A 49 -25.66 -2.57 -16.77
CA SER A 49 -24.75 -3.73 -16.66
C SER A 49 -23.75 -3.61 -15.49
N ALA A 50 -23.34 -2.38 -15.14
CA ALA A 50 -22.50 -2.13 -13.98
C ALA A 50 -23.18 -2.57 -12.68
N PHE A 51 -24.45 -2.20 -12.48
CA PHE A 51 -25.23 -2.60 -11.30
C PHE A 51 -25.41 -4.11 -11.23
N PHE A 52 -25.68 -4.76 -12.37
CA PHE A 52 -25.74 -6.22 -12.46
C PHE A 52 -24.43 -6.88 -12.03
N MET A 53 -23.30 -6.48 -12.63
CA MET A 53 -21.99 -7.05 -12.29
C MET A 53 -21.61 -6.81 -10.84
N GLN A 54 -21.77 -5.59 -10.32
CA GLN A 54 -21.48 -5.30 -8.91
C GLN A 54 -22.39 -6.08 -7.96
N SER A 55 -23.64 -6.36 -8.36
CA SER A 55 -24.54 -7.16 -7.53
C SER A 55 -24.13 -8.63 -7.45
N LEU A 56 -23.62 -9.21 -8.55
CA LEU A 56 -23.08 -10.58 -8.54
C LEU A 56 -21.80 -10.66 -7.69
N TYR A 57 -20.92 -9.67 -7.81
CA TYR A 57 -19.73 -9.57 -6.97
C TYR A 57 -20.09 -9.41 -5.49
N ALA A 58 -21.00 -8.50 -5.15
CA ALA A 58 -21.43 -8.28 -3.77
C ALA A 58 -22.07 -9.53 -3.17
N HIS A 59 -22.85 -10.29 -3.95
CA HIS A 59 -23.44 -11.55 -3.49
C HIS A 59 -22.36 -12.62 -3.21
N SER A 60 -21.40 -12.78 -4.11
CA SER A 60 -20.27 -13.70 -3.92
C SER A 60 -19.38 -13.29 -2.74
N ILE A 61 -19.18 -11.98 -2.56
CA ILE A 61 -18.45 -11.43 -1.41
C ILE A 61 -19.22 -11.66 -0.11
N GLY A 62 -20.55 -11.56 -0.11
CA GLY A 62 -21.37 -11.92 1.04
C GLY A 62 -21.12 -13.36 1.51
N LYS A 63 -20.90 -14.29 0.57
CA LYS A 63 -20.60 -15.70 0.87
C LYS A 63 -19.18 -15.93 1.41
N LEU A 64 -18.25 -14.99 1.19
CA LEU A 64 -16.91 -14.99 1.82
C LEU A 64 -16.96 -14.75 3.33
N TRP A 65 -18.00 -14.07 3.81
CA TRP A 65 -18.08 -13.56 5.18
C TRP A 65 -19.21 -14.18 5.98
N VAL A 66 -19.76 -15.31 5.53
CA VAL A 66 -20.71 -16.09 6.32
C VAL A 66 -20.01 -16.41 7.64
N LYS A 67 -20.39 -15.69 8.69
CA LYS A 67 -19.96 -15.98 10.05
C LYS A 67 -20.57 -17.32 10.41
N ASP A 68 -19.76 -18.21 10.97
CA ASP A 68 -20.27 -19.27 11.83
C ASP A 68 -21.34 -18.66 12.74
N GLU A 69 -22.60 -19.11 12.62
CA GLU A 69 -23.67 -18.78 13.56
C GLU A 69 -23.43 -19.47 14.91
N HIS A 70 -22.23 -19.32 15.49
CA HIS A 70 -21.84 -19.87 16.78
C HIS A 70 -21.37 -18.82 17.79
N GLN A 71 -21.49 -17.52 17.49
CA GLN A 71 -21.27 -16.46 18.50
C GLN A 71 -22.53 -15.92 19.19
N HIS A 72 -23.73 -16.42 18.88
CA HIS A 72 -24.95 -16.02 19.61
C HIS A 72 -25.58 -17.12 20.49
N PHE A 73 -24.98 -18.32 20.56
CA PHE A 73 -25.57 -19.47 21.26
C PHE A 73 -24.62 -20.18 22.26
N ASN A 74 -23.62 -19.47 22.80
CA ASN A 74 -22.71 -20.03 23.82
C ASN A 74 -23.06 -19.64 25.27
N MET A 75 -24.31 -19.25 25.55
CA MET A 75 -24.75 -19.03 26.94
C MET A 75 -25.59 -20.20 27.52
N LEU A 76 -25.90 -21.26 26.75
CA LEU A 76 -26.76 -22.35 27.23
C LEU A 76 -26.32 -23.77 26.78
N ARG A 77 -25.03 -24.09 26.83
CA ARG A 77 -24.62 -25.50 26.73
C ARG A 77 -23.38 -25.86 27.54
N THR A 78 -23.41 -25.53 28.82
CA THR A 78 -22.77 -26.38 29.82
C THR A 78 -23.71 -27.57 30.05
N VAL A 79 -23.18 -28.79 30.06
CA VAL A 79 -23.90 -30.09 30.18
C VAL A 79 -24.31 -30.75 28.86
N ARG A 80 -23.33 -31.24 28.10
CA ARG A 80 -23.25 -32.66 27.67
C ARG A 80 -21.95 -32.89 26.89
N GLU A 81 -20.98 -33.49 27.56
CA GLU A 81 -19.73 -33.97 26.97
C GLU A 81 -19.94 -35.26 26.15
N CYS A 82 -18.98 -35.48 25.24
CA CYS A 82 -18.53 -36.77 24.68
C CYS A 82 -19.05 -37.34 23.34
N VAL A 83 -19.71 -36.58 22.44
CA VAL A 83 -19.96 -37.08 21.04
C VAL A 83 -19.69 -36.02 19.93
N ILE A 84 -19.07 -34.88 20.22
CA ILE A 84 -18.99 -33.74 19.27
C ILE A 84 -17.54 -33.39 18.89
N SER A 85 -16.73 -34.35 18.45
CA SER A 85 -15.46 -34.03 17.75
C SER A 85 -15.68 -33.90 16.25
N ASP A 86 -16.42 -34.84 15.66
CA ASP A 86 -16.51 -34.95 14.20
C ASP A 86 -17.49 -33.92 13.60
N ALA A 87 -18.58 -33.59 14.30
CA ALA A 87 -19.54 -32.59 13.83
C ALA A 87 -18.98 -31.15 13.86
N SER A 88 -18.11 -30.83 14.83
CA SER A 88 -17.46 -29.51 14.92
C SER A 88 -16.42 -29.32 13.83
N TYR A 89 -15.64 -30.36 13.52
CA TYR A 89 -14.69 -30.34 12.41
C TYR A 89 -15.39 -30.32 11.05
N MET A 90 -16.51 -31.04 10.89
CA MET A 90 -17.34 -31.02 9.68
C MET A 90 -17.99 -29.64 9.44
N ALA A 91 -18.45 -28.95 10.49
CA ALA A 91 -19.00 -27.58 10.37
C ALA A 91 -17.91 -26.55 10.04
N SER A 92 -16.74 -26.65 10.68
CA SER A 92 -15.59 -25.78 10.42
C SER A 92 -15.04 -25.94 8.99
N PHE A 93 -14.98 -27.17 8.47
CA PHE A 93 -14.56 -27.43 7.10
C PHE A 93 -15.60 -26.94 6.07
N GLY A 94 -16.89 -27.12 6.36
CA GLY A 94 -17.98 -26.57 5.53
C GLY A 94 -17.91 -25.04 5.42
N ALA A 95 -17.64 -24.36 6.53
CA ALA A 95 -17.44 -22.91 6.56
C ALA A 95 -16.23 -22.47 5.74
N LEU A 96 -15.09 -23.18 5.84
CA LEU A 96 -13.90 -22.86 5.04
C LEU A 96 -14.13 -23.12 3.54
N SER A 97 -14.70 -24.28 3.18
CA SER A 97 -15.03 -24.63 1.80
C SER A 97 -15.97 -23.60 1.17
N GLN A 98 -16.97 -23.13 1.90
CA GLN A 98 -17.90 -22.10 1.43
C GLN A 98 -17.20 -20.75 1.21
N ARG A 99 -16.33 -20.33 2.15
CA ARG A 99 -15.53 -19.11 2.01
C ARG A 99 -14.59 -19.22 0.80
N LEU A 100 -13.92 -20.36 0.61
CA LEU A 100 -13.05 -20.58 -0.56
C LEU A 100 -13.84 -20.61 -1.88
N GLY A 101 -15.02 -21.24 -1.87
CA GLY A 101 -15.93 -21.26 -3.00
C GLY A 101 -16.34 -19.84 -3.39
N GLY A 102 -16.70 -18.99 -2.43
CA GLY A 102 -17.02 -17.57 -2.67
C GLY A 102 -15.86 -16.83 -3.36
N LEU A 103 -14.62 -17.08 -2.94
CA LEU A 103 -13.43 -16.45 -3.53
C LEU A 103 -13.21 -16.90 -4.97
N TYR A 104 -13.30 -18.21 -5.22
CA TYR A 104 -13.12 -18.76 -6.56
C TYR A 104 -14.25 -18.36 -7.50
N CYS A 105 -15.50 -18.32 -7.01
CA CYS A 105 -16.65 -17.81 -7.76
C CYS A 105 -16.42 -16.34 -8.16
N LEU A 106 -15.98 -15.50 -7.22
CA LEU A 106 -15.64 -14.10 -7.49
C LEU A 106 -14.55 -13.96 -8.56
N TYR A 107 -13.50 -14.79 -8.48
CA TYR A 107 -12.43 -14.83 -9.49
C TYR A 107 -12.95 -15.25 -10.87
N CYS A 108 -13.77 -16.30 -10.93
CA CYS A 108 -14.38 -16.76 -12.18
C CYS A 108 -15.30 -15.69 -12.79
N LEU A 109 -16.20 -15.09 -11.99
CA LEU A 109 -17.10 -14.03 -12.44
C LEU A 109 -16.35 -12.84 -13.07
N TYR A 110 -15.17 -12.49 -12.54
CA TYR A 110 -14.37 -11.43 -13.11
C TYR A 110 -13.73 -11.83 -14.45
N GLU A 111 -13.15 -13.02 -14.55
CA GLU A 111 -12.47 -13.49 -15.77
C GLU A 111 -13.46 -13.81 -16.91
N THR A 112 -14.69 -14.26 -16.58
CA THR A 112 -15.71 -14.63 -17.58
C THR A 112 -16.65 -13.49 -17.98
N GLN A 113 -16.46 -12.28 -17.45
CA GLN A 113 -17.40 -11.20 -17.69
C GLN A 113 -17.49 -10.82 -19.19
N PRO A 114 -18.70 -10.52 -19.71
CA PRO A 114 -18.91 -10.21 -21.12
C PRO A 114 -18.58 -8.75 -21.48
N CYS A 115 -18.19 -7.93 -20.50
CA CYS A 115 -18.04 -6.48 -20.66
C CYS A 115 -16.59 -6.09 -20.92
N LYS A 116 -16.38 -5.23 -21.92
CA LYS A 116 -15.08 -4.59 -22.20
C LYS A 116 -15.27 -3.07 -22.21
N PRO A 117 -14.56 -2.30 -21.37
CA PRO A 117 -13.59 -2.74 -20.35
C PRO A 117 -14.24 -3.51 -19.19
N CYS A 118 -13.44 -4.35 -18.52
CA CYS A 118 -13.89 -5.16 -17.39
C CYS A 118 -14.29 -4.28 -16.19
N PHE A 119 -15.44 -4.56 -15.59
CA PHE A 119 -15.85 -3.96 -14.32
C PHE A 119 -15.00 -4.51 -13.18
N LYS A 120 -14.30 -3.60 -12.49
CA LYS A 120 -13.53 -3.90 -11.28
C LYS A 120 -14.45 -4.31 -10.13
N ILE A 121 -14.00 -5.24 -9.30
CA ILE A 121 -14.70 -5.70 -8.12
C ILE A 121 -14.60 -4.62 -7.06
N TYR A 122 -15.72 -4.08 -6.61
CA TYR A 122 -15.72 -3.19 -5.45
C TYR A 122 -15.40 -3.99 -4.19
N LEU A 123 -14.40 -3.54 -3.43
CA LEU A 123 -14.03 -4.13 -2.14
C LEU A 123 -13.82 -3.03 -1.11
N SER A 124 -14.53 -3.14 0.02
CA SER A 124 -14.35 -2.23 1.15
C SER A 124 -13.11 -2.57 1.97
N LEU A 125 -12.68 -1.62 2.81
CA LEU A 125 -11.53 -1.82 3.70
C LEU A 125 -11.77 -2.96 4.71
N GLY A 126 -12.99 -3.10 5.22
CA GLY A 126 -13.35 -4.18 6.14
C GLY A 126 -13.27 -5.56 5.48
N GLU A 127 -13.76 -5.67 4.24
CA GLU A 127 -13.68 -6.91 3.46
C GLU A 127 -12.24 -7.26 3.07
N LEU A 128 -11.37 -6.26 2.87
CA LEU A 128 -9.95 -6.51 2.64
C LEU A 128 -9.26 -7.12 3.86
N LYS A 129 -9.57 -6.65 5.08
CA LYS A 129 -9.05 -7.23 6.33
C LYS A 129 -9.48 -8.69 6.46
N ARG A 130 -10.75 -8.99 6.20
CA ARG A 130 -11.26 -10.36 6.25
C ARG A 130 -10.70 -11.23 5.11
N LEU A 131 -10.37 -10.66 3.95
CA LEU A 131 -9.70 -11.39 2.87
C LEU A 131 -8.30 -11.81 3.28
N LYS A 132 -7.59 -10.98 4.06
CA LYS A 132 -6.32 -11.37 4.67
C LYS A 132 -6.52 -12.55 5.63
N GLU A 133 -7.49 -12.46 6.53
CA GLU A 133 -7.81 -13.55 7.47
C GLU A 133 -8.04 -14.87 6.71
N LEU A 134 -8.84 -14.84 5.63
CA LEU A 134 -9.05 -16.01 4.78
C LEU A 134 -7.76 -16.56 4.15
N VAL A 135 -6.84 -15.70 3.74
CA VAL A 135 -5.55 -16.12 3.19
C VAL A 135 -4.67 -16.76 4.26
N ILE A 136 -4.70 -16.27 5.50
CA ILE A 136 -4.01 -16.87 6.64
C ILE A 136 -4.62 -18.24 6.95
N ASP A 137 -5.95 -18.32 7.10
CA ASP A 137 -6.68 -19.56 7.35
C ASP A 137 -6.36 -20.63 6.28
N ALA A 138 -6.34 -20.22 5.00
CA ALA A 138 -6.03 -21.12 3.89
C ALA A 138 -4.58 -21.63 3.93
N LYS A 139 -3.61 -20.79 4.34
CA LYS A 139 -2.21 -21.21 4.52
C LYS A 139 -2.06 -22.22 5.64
N GLU A 140 -2.74 -21.99 6.78
CA GLU A 140 -2.74 -22.92 7.92
C GLU A 140 -3.32 -24.28 7.55
N ASN A 141 -4.32 -24.31 6.67
CA ASN A 141 -4.93 -25.54 6.13
C ASN A 141 -4.17 -26.13 4.93
N GLY A 142 -3.00 -25.61 4.56
CA GLY A 142 -2.15 -26.14 3.49
C GLY A 142 -2.63 -25.85 2.06
N ILE A 143 -3.59 -24.93 1.88
CA ILE A 143 -4.17 -24.58 0.57
C ILE A 143 -3.38 -23.43 -0.07
N GLY A 144 -2.23 -23.76 -0.66
CA GLY A 144 -1.32 -22.79 -1.29
C GLY A 144 -1.86 -22.09 -2.56
N VAL A 145 -3.00 -22.55 -3.09
CA VAL A 145 -3.64 -21.96 -4.28
C VAL A 145 -4.26 -20.60 -3.97
N VAL A 146 -4.81 -20.40 -2.77
CA VAL A 146 -5.55 -19.19 -2.38
C VAL A 146 -4.66 -17.94 -2.39
N PRO A 147 -3.47 -17.93 -1.76
CA PRO A 147 -2.55 -16.80 -1.87
C PRO A 147 -2.16 -16.46 -3.31
N ALA A 148 -1.96 -17.47 -4.16
CA ALA A 148 -1.59 -17.28 -5.56
C ALA A 148 -2.72 -16.63 -6.37
N VAL A 149 -3.97 -17.01 -6.10
CA VAL A 149 -5.16 -16.39 -6.72
C VAL A 149 -5.29 -14.93 -6.28
N VAL A 150 -5.23 -14.65 -4.97
CA VAL A 150 -5.34 -13.27 -4.46
C VAL A 150 -4.21 -12.39 -4.99
N LYS A 151 -2.97 -12.90 -5.04
CA LYS A 151 -1.83 -12.20 -5.64
C LYS A 151 -2.11 -11.83 -7.10
N ARG A 152 -2.59 -12.78 -7.89
CA ARG A 152 -2.97 -12.54 -9.30
C ARG A 152 -4.10 -11.51 -9.44
N MET A 153 -5.10 -11.53 -8.55
CA MET A 153 -6.21 -10.56 -8.57
C MET A 153 -5.71 -9.14 -8.30
N LEU A 154 -4.72 -8.98 -7.41
CA LEU A 154 -4.08 -7.70 -7.11
C LEU A 154 -3.19 -7.23 -8.28
N GLU A 155 -2.36 -8.11 -8.84
CA GLU A 155 -1.49 -7.80 -9.99
C GLU A 155 -2.29 -7.34 -11.22
N LYS A 156 -3.42 -8.00 -11.50
CA LYS A 156 -4.32 -7.61 -12.60
C LYS A 156 -5.17 -6.38 -12.30
N THR A 157 -5.02 -5.75 -11.14
CA THR A 157 -5.83 -4.59 -10.69
C THR A 157 -7.34 -4.85 -10.74
N MET A 158 -7.76 -6.07 -10.36
CA MET A 158 -9.17 -6.48 -10.41
C MET A 158 -10.04 -5.73 -9.41
N PHE A 159 -9.46 -5.26 -8.29
CA PHE A 159 -10.19 -4.60 -7.23
C PHE A 159 -10.26 -3.08 -7.42
N LEU A 160 -11.41 -2.51 -7.08
CA LEU A 160 -11.62 -1.10 -6.83
C LEU A 160 -11.87 -0.94 -5.34
N PHE A 161 -10.89 -0.36 -4.65
CA PHE A 161 -10.99 -0.16 -3.20
C PHE A 161 -11.88 1.03 -2.90
N GLY A 162 -12.90 0.82 -2.07
CA GLY A 162 -13.84 1.86 -1.68
C GLY A 162 -14.13 1.89 -0.17
N PHE A 163 -14.89 2.91 0.22
CA PHE A 163 -15.16 3.23 1.63
C PHE A 163 -16.53 2.75 2.13
N VAL A 164 -17.51 2.64 1.24
CA VAL A 164 -18.87 2.18 1.57
C VAL A 164 -18.83 0.70 1.91
N ASP A 165 -18.87 0.39 3.20
CA ASP A 165 -19.17 -0.93 3.73
C ASP A 165 -20.67 -0.99 4.04
N ILE A 166 -21.38 -1.93 3.42
CA ILE A 166 -22.83 -2.11 3.56
C ILE A 166 -23.18 -2.64 4.98
N LEU A 167 -22.19 -3.16 5.73
CA LEU A 167 -22.39 -3.90 6.99
C LEU A 167 -22.08 -3.13 8.29
N GLY A 168 -22.18 -1.80 8.28
CA GLY A 168 -22.64 -1.10 9.50
C GLY A 168 -21.64 -0.75 10.62
N CYS A 169 -20.41 -0.34 10.33
CA CYS A 169 -19.63 0.48 11.30
C CYS A 169 -20.11 1.95 11.34
N SER A 170 -19.76 2.69 12.39
CA SER A 170 -20.01 4.13 12.47
C SER A 170 -19.12 4.91 11.48
N VAL A 171 -19.60 6.04 10.97
CA VAL A 171 -18.87 6.85 9.97
C VAL A 171 -17.54 7.35 10.52
N THR A 172 -17.48 7.71 11.81
CA THR A 172 -16.31 8.33 12.45
C THR A 172 -15.16 7.35 12.65
N GLN A 173 -15.43 6.15 13.16
CA GLN A 173 -14.41 5.12 13.37
C GLN A 173 -13.74 4.72 12.04
N ARG A 174 -14.52 4.66 10.95
CA ARG A 174 -14.00 4.30 9.62
C ARG A 174 -13.21 5.43 8.94
N VAL A 175 -13.58 6.69 9.14
CA VAL A 175 -12.79 7.83 8.64
C VAL A 175 -11.42 7.84 9.29
N GLU A 176 -11.34 7.52 10.58
CA GLU A 176 -10.08 7.40 11.31
C GLU A 176 -9.22 6.25 10.75
N GLU A 177 -9.80 5.07 10.49
CA GLU A 177 -9.09 3.96 9.86
C GLU A 177 -8.54 4.31 8.46
N ILE A 178 -9.30 5.06 7.66
CA ILE A 178 -8.81 5.57 6.37
C ILE A 178 -7.67 6.55 6.55
N ALA A 179 -7.82 7.52 7.45
CA ALA A 179 -6.78 8.51 7.71
C ALA A 179 -5.48 7.81 8.13
N LYS A 180 -5.57 6.81 9.01
CA LYS A 180 -4.44 5.95 9.40
C LYS A 180 -3.83 5.23 8.20
N LEU A 181 -4.64 4.63 7.33
CA LEU A 181 -4.14 3.92 6.15
C LEU A 181 -3.48 4.85 5.13
N GLN A 182 -4.07 6.02 4.86
CA GLN A 182 -3.50 7.02 3.95
C GLN A 182 -2.19 7.58 4.49
N ASN A 183 -2.13 7.89 5.79
CA ASN A 183 -0.89 8.32 6.45
C ASN A 183 0.18 7.22 6.38
N LYS A 184 -0.19 5.94 6.58
CA LYS A 184 0.73 4.81 6.44
C LYS A 184 1.25 4.66 5.01
N ARG A 185 0.39 4.82 4.01
CA ARG A 185 0.80 4.81 2.59
C ARG A 185 1.72 5.96 2.24
N ALA A 186 1.41 7.17 2.72
CA ALA A 186 2.27 8.34 2.54
C ALA A 186 3.65 8.08 3.16
N ARG A 187 3.69 7.54 4.37
CA ARG A 187 4.94 7.17 5.06
C ARG A 187 5.74 6.12 4.28
N ILE A 188 5.11 5.04 3.82
CA ILE A 188 5.77 4.03 2.97
C ILE A 188 6.31 4.65 1.67
N ALA A 189 5.56 5.57 1.04
CA ALA A 189 6.01 6.26 -0.16
C ALA A 189 7.22 7.17 0.13
N PHE A 190 7.22 7.87 1.27
CA PHE A 190 8.39 8.62 1.74
C PHE A 190 9.58 7.69 2.00
N ASP A 191 9.37 6.62 2.76
CA ASP A 191 10.42 5.64 3.07
C ASP A 191 11.01 5.04 1.80
N ARG A 192 10.21 4.77 0.76
CA ARG A 192 10.71 4.31 -0.57
C ARG A 192 11.42 5.40 -1.36
N LEU A 193 10.94 6.63 -1.31
CA LEU A 193 11.58 7.77 -1.97
C LEU A 193 12.98 8.01 -1.39
N PHE A 194 13.15 7.80 -0.09
CA PHE A 194 14.43 7.97 0.60
C PHE A 194 15.29 6.70 0.59
N ALA A 195 14.70 5.50 0.59
CA ALA A 195 15.45 4.24 0.46
C ALA A 195 16.09 4.05 -0.92
N ASN A 196 15.59 4.73 -1.96
CA ASN A 196 16.23 4.79 -3.27
C ASN A 196 16.84 6.18 -3.51
N SER A 197 18.18 6.21 -3.57
CA SER A 197 19.02 7.17 -4.31
C SER A 197 19.62 8.39 -3.58
N GLN A 198 20.61 8.97 -4.26
CA GLN A 198 21.35 10.23 -4.05
C GLN A 198 20.66 11.33 -3.23
N ILE A 199 19.33 11.39 -3.21
CA ILE A 199 18.54 12.32 -2.40
C ILE A 199 18.88 12.17 -0.91
N GLU A 200 19.01 10.95 -0.40
CA GLU A 200 19.45 10.73 1.00
C GLU A 200 20.88 11.27 1.22
N SER A 201 21.77 11.06 0.25
CA SER A 201 23.13 11.61 0.33
C SER A 201 23.12 13.14 0.35
N TYR A 202 22.27 13.80 -0.45
CA TYR A 202 22.15 15.27 -0.46
C TYR A 202 21.49 15.82 0.80
N LEU A 203 20.52 15.11 1.39
CA LEU A 203 19.89 15.50 2.66
C LEU A 203 20.87 15.44 3.85
N ASN A 204 21.79 14.48 3.80
CA ASN A 204 22.81 14.28 4.83
C ASN A 204 24.14 14.96 4.51
N MET A 205 24.30 15.56 3.32
CA MET A 205 25.52 16.24 2.90
C MET A 205 25.72 17.53 3.70
N ASP A 206 26.91 17.67 4.27
CA ASP A 206 27.41 18.92 4.83
C ASP A 206 28.18 19.66 3.74
N LEU A 207 27.54 20.67 3.15
CA LEU A 207 28.14 21.48 2.09
C LEU A 207 29.41 22.22 2.56
N GLY A 208 29.51 22.53 3.86
CA GLY A 208 30.70 23.14 4.44
C GLY A 208 31.89 22.19 4.57
N ALA A 209 31.62 20.91 4.82
CA ALA A 209 32.64 19.87 4.80
C ALA A 209 33.11 19.56 3.36
N GLU A 210 32.17 19.45 2.41
CA GLU A 210 32.47 19.12 1.00
C GLU A 210 33.32 20.20 0.31
N LEU A 211 33.05 21.48 0.62
CA LEU A 211 33.80 22.62 0.07
C LEU A 211 35.08 22.94 0.85
N GLU A 212 35.41 22.15 1.88
CA GLU A 212 36.52 22.41 2.81
C GLU A 212 36.59 23.89 3.23
N LEU A 213 35.46 24.44 3.69
CA LEU A 213 35.30 25.88 3.89
C LEU A 213 36.37 26.49 4.80
N LYS A 214 36.89 25.71 5.75
CA LYS A 214 38.01 26.10 6.62
C LYS A 214 39.31 26.30 5.84
N THR A 215 39.62 25.42 4.90
CA THR A 215 40.79 25.52 4.02
C THR A 215 40.65 26.74 3.11
N LEU A 216 39.47 26.92 2.50
CA LEU A 216 39.18 28.07 1.65
C LEU A 216 39.30 29.40 2.40
N LYS A 217 38.76 29.48 3.62
CA LYS A 217 38.86 30.66 4.48
C LYS A 217 40.30 31.01 4.81
N LYS A 218 41.10 30.00 5.16
CA LYS A 218 42.54 30.17 5.40
C LYS A 218 43.23 30.74 4.16
N MET A 219 43.04 30.14 2.99
CA MET A 219 43.63 30.60 1.73
C MET A 219 43.19 32.02 1.36
N SER A 220 41.90 32.34 1.55
CA SER A 220 41.37 33.69 1.30
C SER A 220 42.03 34.74 2.19
N THR A 221 42.23 34.44 3.49
CA THR A 221 42.90 35.36 4.41
C THR A 221 44.39 35.53 4.11
N GLU A 222 45.07 34.46 3.70
CA GLU A 222 46.49 34.49 3.30
C GLU A 222 46.66 35.31 2.01
N TYR A 223 45.78 35.11 1.03
CA TYR A 223 45.75 35.89 -0.19
C TYR A 223 45.48 37.37 0.07
N ALA A 224 44.51 37.71 0.92
CA ALA A 224 44.21 39.09 1.29
C ALA A 224 45.43 39.79 1.92
N ARG A 225 46.14 39.10 2.82
CA ARG A 225 47.39 39.62 3.42
C ARG A 225 48.51 39.79 2.39
N ALA A 226 48.71 38.79 1.52
CA ALA A 226 49.73 38.86 0.47
C ALA A 226 49.45 40.01 -0.51
N LYS A 227 48.17 40.20 -0.88
CA LYS A 227 47.71 41.30 -1.72
C LYS A 227 47.97 42.66 -1.06
N GLU A 228 47.62 42.82 0.22
CA GLU A 228 47.87 44.07 0.95
C GLU A 228 49.37 44.41 1.03
N LEU A 229 50.22 43.40 1.29
CA LEU A 229 51.68 43.57 1.33
C LEU A 229 52.26 43.96 -0.04
N ALA A 230 51.86 43.26 -1.11
CA ALA A 230 52.29 43.57 -2.47
C ALA A 230 51.86 44.99 -2.89
N MET A 231 50.67 45.44 -2.48
CA MET A 231 50.20 46.80 -2.75
C MET A 231 50.99 47.85 -1.95
N LYS A 232 51.34 47.58 -0.68
CA LYS A 232 52.20 48.47 0.10
C LYS A 232 53.58 48.64 -0.53
N GLU A 233 54.16 47.54 -1.03
CA GLU A 233 55.48 47.53 -1.67
C GLU A 233 55.49 48.14 -3.08
N ALA A 234 54.38 48.04 -3.81
CA ALA A 234 54.21 48.65 -5.13
C ALA A 234 53.80 50.15 -5.09
N SER A 235 53.29 50.64 -3.94
CA SER A 235 52.86 52.04 -3.78
C SER A 235 53.89 53.13 -4.17
N PRO A 236 55.23 52.93 -4.05
CA PRO A 236 56.20 53.94 -4.49
C PRO A 236 56.45 53.97 -6.00
N ALA A 237 55.98 52.96 -6.76
CA ALA A 237 56.37 52.72 -8.16
C ALA A 237 55.21 52.72 -9.17
N ALA A 238 53.96 52.88 -8.73
CA ALA A 238 52.76 52.82 -9.58
C ALA A 238 51.89 54.09 -9.48
N GLU A 239 51.17 54.43 -10.56
CA GLU A 239 50.16 55.51 -10.58
C GLU A 239 49.05 55.22 -9.55
N VAL A 240 48.74 56.21 -8.72
CA VAL A 240 47.86 56.11 -7.53
C VAL A 240 46.44 55.66 -7.89
N GLU A 241 46.01 55.86 -9.13
CA GLU A 241 44.64 55.58 -9.61
C GLU A 241 44.42 54.10 -9.93
N ASP A 242 45.41 53.39 -10.49
CA ASP A 242 45.34 51.94 -10.76
C ASP A 242 45.35 51.11 -9.47
N VAL A 243 46.00 51.62 -8.42
CA VAL A 243 46.06 50.97 -7.10
C VAL A 243 44.71 51.04 -6.38
N LEU A 244 43.89 52.07 -6.64
CA LEU A 244 42.57 52.22 -6.02
C LEU A 244 41.55 51.22 -6.56
N HIS A 245 41.51 50.99 -7.87
CA HIS A 245 40.58 50.03 -8.49
C HIS A 245 40.85 48.57 -8.12
N ILE A 246 42.09 48.20 -7.80
CA ILE A 246 42.43 46.85 -7.31
C ILE A 246 41.91 46.63 -5.89
N ASN A 247 41.71 47.69 -5.10
CA ASN A 247 41.30 47.61 -3.70
C ASN A 247 39.77 47.52 -3.50
N GLU A 248 38.95 47.75 -4.53
CA GLU A 248 37.49 47.89 -4.45
C GLU A 248 36.70 46.57 -4.27
N ASN A 249 37.34 45.45 -3.91
CA ASN A 249 36.60 44.21 -3.65
C ASN A 249 36.07 44.18 -2.21
N GLU A 250 34.86 44.72 -2.03
CA GLU A 250 34.13 44.79 -0.76
C GLU A 250 33.76 43.41 -0.18
N LYS A 251 33.70 42.36 -1.02
CA LYS A 251 33.41 40.98 -0.59
C LYS A 251 34.40 40.00 -1.18
N THR A 252 34.91 39.09 -0.35
CA THR A 252 35.76 38.00 -0.81
C THR A 252 34.90 36.86 -1.37
N ALA A 253 35.49 36.03 -2.25
CA ALA A 253 34.83 34.82 -2.73
C ALA A 253 34.46 33.88 -1.56
N CYS A 254 35.23 33.88 -0.47
CA CYS A 254 34.92 33.12 0.73
C CYS A 254 33.62 33.60 1.38
N ASP A 255 33.40 34.91 1.48
CA ASP A 255 32.18 35.48 2.07
C ASP A 255 30.93 35.10 1.24
N THR A 256 31.07 35.01 -0.08
CA THR A 256 29.98 34.54 -0.95
C THR A 256 29.67 33.05 -0.76
N VAL A 257 30.69 32.22 -0.54
CA VAL A 257 30.52 30.78 -0.30
C VAL A 257 29.93 30.51 1.08
N GLU A 258 30.36 31.26 2.10
CA GLU A 258 29.78 31.21 3.46
C GLU A 258 28.28 31.54 3.42
N SER A 259 27.89 32.60 2.72
CA SER A 259 26.47 32.97 2.57
C SER A 259 25.64 31.87 1.88
N ILE A 260 26.21 31.15 0.90
CA ILE A 260 25.52 30.04 0.22
C ILE A 260 25.32 28.87 1.18
N VAL A 261 26.32 28.52 1.99
CA VAL A 261 26.21 27.43 2.97
C VAL A 261 25.20 27.76 4.07
N GLU A 262 25.17 29.00 4.54
CA GLU A 262 24.17 29.46 5.51
C GLU A 262 22.74 29.38 4.94
N GLN A 263 22.53 29.80 3.69
CA GLN A 263 21.24 29.68 3.02
C GLN A 263 20.82 28.21 2.84
N TRP A 264 21.76 27.34 2.48
CA TRP A 264 21.52 25.91 2.32
C TRP A 264 21.10 25.25 3.63
N GLU A 265 21.81 25.50 4.73
CA GLU A 265 21.44 24.98 6.06
C GLU A 265 20.06 25.51 6.51
N ALA A 266 19.75 26.79 6.27
CA ALA A 266 18.44 27.35 6.59
C ALA A 266 17.30 26.67 5.82
N GLN A 267 17.47 26.44 4.52
CA GLN A 267 16.48 25.71 3.70
C GLN A 267 16.30 24.26 4.15
N LYS A 268 17.40 23.61 4.54
CA LYS A 268 17.39 22.24 5.03
C LYS A 268 16.65 22.13 6.37
N ASP A 269 16.87 23.07 7.28
CA ASP A 269 16.17 23.13 8.57
C ASP A 269 14.66 23.40 8.40
N ASP A 270 14.28 24.27 7.47
CA ASP A 270 12.87 24.53 7.17
C ASP A 270 12.18 23.31 6.54
N PHE A 271 12.89 22.59 5.66
CA PHE A 271 12.42 21.31 5.12
C PHE A 271 12.17 20.28 6.23
N TYR A 272 13.08 20.15 7.21
CA TYR A 272 12.91 19.23 8.34
C TYR A 272 11.73 19.63 9.24
N LYS A 273 11.52 20.92 9.51
CA LYS A 273 10.37 21.40 10.29
C LYS A 273 9.03 21.11 9.60
N GLN A 274 8.99 21.22 8.28
CA GLN A 274 7.75 20.96 7.51
C GLN A 274 7.45 19.46 7.36
N THR A 275 8.47 18.61 7.31
CA THR A 275 8.32 17.17 7.02
C THR A 275 8.34 16.28 8.27
N GLY A 276 8.91 16.75 9.39
CA GLY A 276 9.00 15.98 10.63
C GLY A 276 10.00 14.81 10.59
N ILE A 277 10.85 14.75 9.57
CA ILE A 277 11.89 13.71 9.42
C ILE A 277 13.05 14.06 10.35
N ASN A 278 13.31 13.23 11.37
CA ASN A 278 14.44 13.41 12.30
C ASN A 278 15.75 12.87 11.71
N ARG A 279 16.89 13.50 12.06
CA ARG A 279 18.25 13.19 11.58
C ARG A 279 18.78 11.77 11.88
N HIS A 280 18.02 10.93 12.57
CA HIS A 280 18.47 9.58 12.96
C HIS A 280 17.38 8.59 12.61
N ASN A 281 17.62 7.75 11.60
CA ASN A 281 17.12 6.39 11.57
C ASN A 281 18.07 5.52 10.74
N GLU A 282 18.62 4.51 11.41
CA GLU A 282 19.37 3.40 10.81
C GLU A 282 18.47 2.63 9.83
N ILE A 283 19.03 2.29 8.68
CA ILE A 283 18.38 1.58 7.58
C ILE A 283 18.37 0.08 7.88
N VAL A 284 17.19 -0.54 7.78
CA VAL A 284 17.07 -1.98 7.50
C VAL A 284 16.48 -2.13 6.10
N PRO A 285 17.09 -2.91 5.19
CA PRO A 285 16.63 -3.01 3.82
C PRO A 285 15.37 -3.88 3.75
N ALA A 286 14.30 -3.34 3.15
CA ALA A 286 13.07 -4.09 2.92
C ALA A 286 13.09 -4.73 1.53
N ASP A 287 13.18 -6.06 1.51
CA ASP A 287 12.88 -6.88 0.34
C ASP A 287 11.42 -6.65 -0.12
N ALA A 288 11.22 -6.64 -1.45
CA ALA A 288 9.97 -6.31 -2.14
C ALA A 288 8.76 -7.24 -1.83
N PHE A 289 8.92 -8.19 -0.91
CA PHE A 289 7.81 -9.00 -0.37
C PHE A 289 7.15 -8.39 0.88
N ASN A 290 7.81 -7.43 1.55
CA ASN A 290 7.28 -6.79 2.76
C ASN A 290 6.12 -5.83 2.49
N GLU A 291 5.84 -5.43 1.24
CA GLU A 291 4.83 -4.40 0.97
C GLU A 291 3.39 -4.82 1.31
N ILE A 292 3.10 -6.12 1.30
CA ILE A 292 1.80 -6.66 1.70
C ILE A 292 1.81 -7.09 3.16
N GLU A 293 2.93 -7.58 3.67
CA GLU A 293 3.10 -7.99 5.07
C GLU A 293 3.12 -6.77 6.01
N GLN A 294 3.85 -5.69 5.68
CA GLN A 294 3.85 -4.43 6.43
C GLN A 294 2.56 -3.63 6.31
N LEU A 295 1.75 -3.80 5.26
CA LEU A 295 0.41 -3.18 5.22
C LEU A 295 -0.55 -3.85 6.20
N LEU A 296 -0.24 -5.06 6.66
CA LEU A 296 -1.16 -5.92 7.37
C LEU A 296 -0.64 -6.44 8.73
N GLU A 297 0.62 -6.31 9.11
CA GLU A 297 1.04 -6.32 10.52
C GLU A 297 0.70 -4.94 11.10
N GLU A 298 -0.14 -4.76 12.13
CA GLU A 298 -0.74 -5.65 13.15
C GLU A 298 -2.24 -5.92 12.94
#